data_AF-A0A932NXK3-F1
#
_entry.id   AF-A0A932NXK3-F1
#
_cell.length_a   1.000
_cell.length_b   1.000
_cell.length_c   1.000
_cell.angle_alpha   90.00
_cell.angle_beta   90.00
_cell.angle_gamma   90.00
#
_symmetry.space_group_name_H-M   'P 1'
#
loop_
_entity.id
_entity.type
_entity.pdbx_description
1 polymer ?
#
loop_
_entity_poly.entity_id
_entity_poly.type
_entity_poly.pdbx_seq_one_letter_code
_entity_poly.pdbx_strand_id
1 'polypeptide(L)' 'MGTELRDYFDYKIWVDSPEAIRRQRGIGRDTVEWTRVWDEEYLPQDARYVNEQAPQNVADWILRNE' A
#
# COMPACT_ATOMS: atom_id res chain seq x y z
N MET A 1 4.44 -15.66 -19.94
CA MET A 1 3.56 -14.72 -19.22
C MET A 1 3.05 -15.48 -18.01
N GLY A 2 3.52 -15.12 -16.82
CA GLY A 2 2.99 -15.69 -15.59
C GLY A 2 1.64 -15.04 -15.27
N THR A 3 0.73 -15.78 -14.66
CA THR A 3 -0.50 -15.23 -14.07
C THR A 3 -0.13 -14.44 -12.82
N GLU A 4 -0.65 -13.24 -12.68
CA GLU A 4 -0.52 -12.44 -11.45
C GLU A 4 -1.65 -12.80 -10.49
N LEU A 5 -1.45 -12.63 -9.17
CA LEU A 5 -2.49 -12.96 -8.18
C LEU A 5 -3.79 -12.18 -8.45
N ARG A 6 -3.68 -10.96 -8.97
CA ARG A 6 -4.82 -10.08 -9.31
C ARG A 6 -5.79 -10.71 -10.31
N ASP A 7 -5.30 -11.61 -11.16
CA ASP A 7 -6.07 -12.21 -12.26
C ASP A 7 -7.07 -13.25 -11.76
N TYR A 8 -6.96 -13.65 -10.49
CA TYR A 8 -7.86 -14.61 -9.84
C TYR A 8 -8.97 -13.95 -9.02
N PHE A 9 -9.04 -12.61 -8.97
CA PHE A 9 -10.06 -11.89 -8.22
C PHE A 9 -11.08 -11.22 -9.15
N ASP A 10 -12.34 -11.67 -9.05
CA ASP A 10 -13.47 -11.10 -9.79
C ASP A 10 -13.79 -9.65 -9.39
N TYR A 11 -13.50 -9.28 -8.13
CA TYR A 11 -13.74 -7.95 -7.60
C TYR A 11 -12.57 -7.47 -6.75
N LYS A 12 -12.14 -6.23 -6.96
CA LYS A 12 -10.91 -5.65 -6.38
C LYS A 12 -11.20 -4.29 -5.76
N ILE A 13 -10.76 -4.09 -4.52
CA ILE A 13 -10.87 -2.80 -3.83
C ILE A 13 -9.45 -2.31 -3.51
N TRP A 14 -9.15 -1.06 -3.88
CA TRP A 14 -7.94 -0.36 -3.45
C TRP A 14 -8.29 0.66 -2.37
N VAL A 15 -7.64 0.57 -1.22
CA VAL A 15 -7.79 1.57 -0.14
C VAL A 15 -6.62 2.54 -0.25
N ASP A 16 -6.91 3.73 -0.75
CA ASP A 16 -5.92 4.78 -0.94
C ASP A 16 -5.78 5.62 0.32
N SER A 17 -4.55 5.83 0.78
CA SER A 17 -4.27 6.67 1.95
C SER A 17 -2.91 7.36 1.80
N PRO A 18 -2.82 8.68 2.06
CA PRO A 18 -1.58 9.42 1.92
C PRO A 18 -0.42 8.80 2.72
N GLU A 19 0.78 8.81 2.13
CA GLU A 19 1.99 8.23 2.74
C GLU A 19 2.25 8.77 4.15
N ALA A 20 2.18 10.09 4.33
CA ALA A 20 2.38 10.74 5.62
C ALA A 20 1.42 10.23 6.70
N ILE A 21 0.16 9.96 6.31
CA ILE A 21 -0.87 9.45 7.21
C ILE A 21 -0.59 7.98 7.56
N ARG A 22 -0.24 7.16 6.57
CA ARG A 22 0.15 5.76 6.78
C ARG A 22 1.36 5.65 7.70
N ARG A 23 2.39 6.47 7.48
CA ARG A 23 3.59 6.56 8.32
C ARG A 23 3.24 6.94 9.76
N GLN A 24 2.45 8.01 9.94
CA GLN A 24 2.03 8.45 11.27
C GLN A 24 1.24 7.38 12.02
N ARG A 25 0.24 6.78 11.36
CA ARG A 25 -0.58 5.70 11.93
C ARG A 25 0.24 4.45 12.23
N GLY A 26 1.19 4.13 11.34
CA GLY A 26 2.14 3.02 11.48
C GLY A 26 3.00 3.14 12.73
N ILE A 27 3.73 4.25 12.87
CA ILE A 27 4.55 4.53 14.06
C ILE A 27 3.70 4.61 15.33
N GLY A 28 2.51 5.20 15.25
CA GLY A 28 1.59 5.28 16.39
C GLY A 28 1.13 3.90 16.90
N ARG A 29 1.01 2.91 16.01
CA ARG A 29 0.66 1.53 16.33
C ARG A 29 1.86 0.71 16.77
N ASP A 30 2.96 0.81 16.02
CA ASP A 30 4.11 -0.08 16.13
C ASP A 30 5.18 0.45 17.10
N THR A 31 5.00 1.66 17.64
CA THR A 31 5.92 2.45 18.48
C THR A 31 7.07 3.13 17.72
N VAL A 32 7.74 4.08 18.39
CA VAL A 32 8.80 4.92 17.78
C VAL A 32 10.04 4.11 17.38
N GLU A 33 10.29 3.00 18.06
CA GLU A 33 11.38 2.06 17.78
C GLU A 33 11.29 1.47 16.36
N TRP A 34 10.09 1.40 15.78
CA TRP A 34 9.86 0.91 14.42
C TRP A 34 9.98 1.96 13.32
N THR A 35 10.25 3.23 13.68
CA THR A 35 10.39 4.32 12.70
C THR A 35 11.36 3.97 11.58
N ARG A 36 12.51 3.36 11.93
CA ARG A 36 13.53 2.98 10.96
C ARG A 36 13.02 1.96 9.93
N VAL A 37 12.27 0.96 10.40
CA VAL A 37 11.69 -0.08 9.52
C VAL A 37 10.62 0.53 8.62
N TRP A 38 9.78 1.42 9.16
CA TRP A 38 8.80 2.15 8.36
C TRP A 38 9.45 2.96 7.24
N ASP A 39 10.49 3.72 7.56
CA ASP A 39 11.14 4.66 6.65
C ASP A 39 12.07 3.98 5.64
N GLU A 40 12.85 2.98 6.07
CA GLU A 40 13.88 2.34 5.24
C GLU A 40 13.37 1.10 4.50
N GLU A 41 12.31 0.45 4.99
CA GLU A 41 11.83 -0.82 4.43
C GLU A 41 10.39 -0.74 3.94
N TYR A 42 9.42 -0.41 4.80
CA TYR A 42 8.00 -0.53 4.47
C TYR A 42 7.55 0.47 3.40
N LEU A 43 7.76 1.77 3.61
CA LEU A 43 7.34 2.80 2.65
C LEU A 43 8.04 2.67 1.29
N PRO A 44 9.35 2.40 1.21
CA PRO A 44 10.01 2.17 -0.09
C PRO A 44 9.47 0.95 -0.83
N GLN A 45 9.20 -0.16 -0.13
CA GLN A 45 8.63 -1.36 -0.75
C GLN A 45 7.19 -1.13 -1.25
N ASP A 46 6.38 -0.42 -0.47
CA ASP A 46 5.02 -0.03 -0.84
C ASP A 46 5.01 0.89 -2.06
N ALA A 47 5.85 1.93 -2.08
CA ALA A 47 6.00 2.83 -3.23
C ALA A 47 6.41 2.07 -4.50
N ARG A 48 7.35 1.11 -4.38
CA ARG A 48 7.74 0.24 -5.50
C ARG A 48 6.57 -0.61 -5.99
N TYR A 49 5.83 -1.25 -5.08
CA TYR A 49 4.65 -2.02 -5.43
C TYR A 49 3.62 -1.16 -6.16
N VAL A 50 3.25 0.01 -5.63
CA VAL A 50 2.27 0.89 -6.27
C VAL A 50 2.73 1.34 -7.66
N ASN A 51 4.02 1.64 -7.83
CA ASN A 51 4.57 2.05 -9.12
C ASN A 51 4.59 0.91 -10.16
N GLU A 52 5.06 -0.28 -9.78
CA GLU A 52 5.23 -1.41 -10.71
C GLU A 52 3.90 -2.11 -11.01
N GLN A 53 3.03 -2.21 -10.00
CA GLN A 53 1.82 -3.03 -10.04
C GLN A 53 0.56 -2.18 -10.29
N ALA A 54 0.60 -0.87 -10.03
CA ALA A 54 -0.48 0.08 -10.27
C ALA A 54 -1.89 -0.46 -9.87
N PRO A 55 -2.08 -0.96 -8.64
CA PRO A 55 -3.32 -1.61 -8.21
C PRO A 55 -4.56 -0.71 -8.37
N GLN A 56 -4.40 0.60 -8.21
CA GLN A 56 -5.45 1.59 -8.40
C GLN A 56 -6.02 1.63 -9.83
N ASN A 57 -5.26 1.20 -10.84
CA ASN A 57 -5.70 1.19 -12.23
C ASN A 57 -6.55 -0.03 -12.59
N VAL A 58 -6.51 -1.07 -11.76
CA VAL A 58 -7.23 -2.33 -11.99
C VAL A 58 -8.29 -2.60 -10.92
N ALA A 59 -8.45 -1.71 -9.94
CA ALA A 59 -9.46 -1.84 -8.90
C ALA A 59 -10.85 -1.47 -9.43
N ASP A 60 -11.86 -2.24 -9.01
CA ASP A 60 -13.26 -1.96 -9.29
C ASP A 60 -13.79 -0.83 -8.40
N TRP A 61 -13.19 -0.64 -7.22
CA TRP A 61 -13.49 0.47 -6.32
C TRP A 61 -12.23 1.00 -5.63
N ILE A 62 -12.14 2.33 -5.52
CA ILE A 62 -11.12 3.03 -4.75
C ILE A 62 -11.80 3.71 -3.55
N LEU A 63 -11.39 3.30 -2.34
CA LEU A 63 -11.79 3.93 -1.08
C LEU A 63 -10.68 4.88 -0.62
N ARG A 64 -10.99 6.18 -0.53
CA ARG A 64 -10.04 7.18 -0.01
C ARG A 64 -10.16 7.27 1.51
N ASN A 65 -9.03 7.12 2.18
CA ASN A 65 -8.90 7.17 3.63
C ASN A 65 -7.89 8.25 4.00
N GLU A 66 -8.43 9.47 4.10
CA GLU A 66 -7.72 10.68 4.52
C GLU A 66 -7.65 10.82 6.05
#